data_AF-A0A563W0G4-F1
#
_entry.id   AF-A0A563W0G4-F1
#
_cell.length_a   1.000
_cell.length_b   1.000
_cell.length_c   1.000
_cell.angle_alpha   90.00
_cell.angle_beta   90.00
_cell.angle_gamma   90.00
#
_symmetry.space_group_name_H-M   'P 1'
#
loop_
_entity.id
_entity.type
_entity.pdbx_description
1 polymer ?
#
loop_
_entity_poly.entity_id
_entity_poly.type
_entity_poly.pdbx_seq_one_letter_code
_entity_poly.pdbx_strand_id
1 'polypeptide(L)'
;MTISQEKFFRLTGFAGTGKTVLITYYIQWLVSEGINFVAATPTNKAAKNLAQIASDSGLNLSVKTVAQLLGQQPVLDEETGREVFLSKEELDWSGYGIIIVDEFSMLNRDNFQEIATEVKSSLLSKVVFVGDSAQLPPVGEREPIVSTSDEIQQSATLTQVVRYDGEIARVAQEIRSNPQYSRILYPFTTTSDQPFGLPLRDRTIICLPQKEWLQRAVALFESSQFKLNPDYVRFLAWRNQTVESLNKFVRSQLWGKNAPDYVPGDRLIARRPLFRASPGQKGKNKWRIAINNSEEAQVIDFGEECELLFLGQIYKYWKVMVKPDCGKEQPLSILHHESQEMYTKQVKYLAQVKQWQNYYDLSRMFDDVGYAYSLTTHKAQGSTIDYVFLDVADMRGCSDQAKPATA
;
A
#
# COMPACT_ATOMS: atom_id res chain seq x y z
N MET A 1 -24.00 23.07 21.99
CA MET A 1 -23.97 21.89 21.11
C MET A 1 -24.24 20.66 21.97
N THR A 2 -25.21 19.82 21.60
CA THR A 2 -25.45 18.55 22.31
C THR A 2 -24.37 17.56 21.86
N ILE A 3 -23.50 17.14 22.77
CA ILE A 3 -22.45 16.17 22.45
C ILE A 3 -23.09 14.79 22.46
N SER A 4 -23.10 14.12 21.30
CA SER A 4 -23.58 12.74 21.18
C SER A 4 -22.79 11.82 22.13
N GLN A 5 -23.41 10.76 22.66
CA GLN A 5 -22.70 9.75 23.45
C GLN A 5 -22.05 8.67 22.57
N GLU A 6 -22.36 8.67 21.27
CA GLU A 6 -21.81 7.72 20.31
C GLU A 6 -20.30 7.93 20.15
N LYS A 7 -19.55 6.82 20.24
CA LYS A 7 -18.08 6.81 20.16
C LYS A 7 -17.56 6.58 18.74
N PHE A 8 -18.36 5.97 17.88
CA PHE A 8 -17.96 5.61 16.53
C PHE A 8 -18.86 6.29 15.50
N PHE A 9 -18.25 6.86 14.47
CA PHE A 9 -18.92 7.41 13.32
C PHE A 9 -18.26 6.88 12.05
N ARG A 10 -19.06 6.52 11.04
CA ARG A 10 -18.57 6.10 9.72
C ARG A 10 -19.04 7.02 8.62
N LEU A 11 -18.09 7.62 7.92
CA LEU A 11 -18.30 8.34 6.68
C LEU A 11 -17.91 7.46 5.50
N THR A 12 -18.91 6.96 4.77
CA THR A 12 -18.69 6.20 3.54
C THR A 12 -18.78 7.13 2.34
N GLY A 13 -17.96 6.90 1.32
CA GLY A 13 -18.12 7.58 0.04
C GLY A 13 -17.31 6.91 -1.05
N PHE A 14 -17.79 6.98 -2.27
CA PHE A 14 -17.07 6.39 -3.41
C PHE A 14 -15.84 7.20 -3.82
N ALA A 15 -15.00 6.65 -4.69
CA ALA A 15 -13.95 7.43 -5.34
C ALA A 15 -14.53 8.70 -5.99
N GLY A 16 -13.90 9.85 -5.76
CA GLY A 16 -14.31 11.13 -6.34
C GLY A 16 -15.44 11.87 -5.62
N THR A 17 -15.99 11.36 -4.52
CA THR A 17 -17.05 12.05 -3.74
C THR A 17 -16.53 13.14 -2.79
N GLY A 18 -15.21 13.38 -2.78
CA GLY A 18 -14.60 14.44 -1.97
C GLY A 18 -14.33 14.08 -0.51
N LYS A 19 -14.31 12.79 -0.13
CA LYS A 19 -13.99 12.31 1.23
C LYS A 19 -12.77 13.01 1.85
N THR A 20 -11.62 12.95 1.17
CA THR A 20 -10.37 13.51 1.68
C THR A 20 -10.45 15.02 1.87
N VAL A 21 -11.12 15.73 0.96
CA VAL A 21 -11.36 17.18 1.08
C VAL A 21 -12.24 17.48 2.30
N LEU A 22 -13.31 16.70 2.51
CA LEU A 22 -14.18 16.83 3.68
C LEU A 22 -13.43 16.57 4.98
N ILE A 23 -12.55 15.56 5.01
CA ILE A 23 -11.66 15.30 6.16
C ILE A 23 -10.75 16.50 6.41
N THR A 24 -10.15 17.09 5.38
CA THR A 24 -9.27 18.27 5.54
C THR A 24 -10.04 19.46 6.16
N TYR A 25 -11.24 19.76 5.68
CA TYR A 25 -12.09 20.80 6.28
C TYR A 25 -12.49 20.48 7.72
N TYR A 26 -12.82 19.21 8.00
CA TYR A 26 -13.14 18.77 9.35
C TYR A 26 -11.95 18.96 10.29
N ILE A 27 -10.73 18.61 9.85
CA ILE A 27 -9.52 18.82 10.64
C ILE A 27 -9.25 20.30 10.87
N GLN A 28 -9.41 21.15 9.85
CA GLN A 28 -9.27 22.61 10.02
C GLN A 28 -10.25 23.15 11.07
N TRP A 29 -11.50 22.64 11.07
CA TRP A 29 -12.47 23.00 12.09
C TRP A 29 -12.06 22.51 13.49
N LEU A 30 -11.58 21.26 13.63
CA LEU A 30 -11.06 20.74 14.90
C LEU A 30 -9.93 21.61 15.45
N VAL A 31 -9.01 22.06 14.58
CA VAL A 31 -7.94 22.99 14.94
C VAL A 31 -8.50 24.33 15.42
N SER A 32 -9.50 24.91 14.74
CA SER A 32 -10.11 26.18 15.15
C SER A 32 -10.85 26.11 16.48
N GLU A 33 -11.39 24.93 16.83
CA GLU A 33 -12.08 24.68 18.10
C GLU A 33 -11.11 24.25 19.22
N GLY A 34 -9.81 24.09 18.93
CA GLY A 34 -8.82 23.62 19.90
C GLY A 34 -9.03 22.17 20.33
N ILE A 35 -9.67 21.34 19.50
CA ILE A 35 -9.94 19.93 19.77
C ILE A 35 -8.72 19.11 19.34
N ASN A 36 -8.08 18.43 20.29
CA ASN A 36 -6.97 17.54 20.00
C ASN A 36 -7.43 16.33 19.19
N PHE A 37 -6.68 16.02 18.14
CA PHE A 37 -7.01 14.91 17.25
C PHE A 37 -5.75 14.16 16.78
N VAL A 38 -5.96 12.97 16.23
CA VAL A 38 -4.94 12.23 15.48
C VAL A 38 -5.56 11.68 14.21
N ALA A 39 -4.85 11.83 13.08
CA ALA A 39 -5.22 11.21 11.81
C ALA A 39 -4.35 9.98 11.57
N ALA A 40 -4.97 8.88 11.13
CA ALA A 40 -4.30 7.65 10.80
C ALA A 40 -4.83 7.01 9.51
N THR A 41 -3.95 6.26 8.83
CA THR A 41 -4.30 5.47 7.63
C THR A 41 -3.69 4.06 7.72
N PRO A 42 -4.26 3.04 7.07
CA PRO A 42 -3.67 1.69 7.07
C PRO A 42 -2.30 1.60 6.39
N THR A 43 -2.00 2.48 5.43
CA THR A 43 -0.74 2.45 4.68
C THR A 43 0.02 3.78 4.75
N ASN A 44 1.35 3.71 4.64
CA ASN A 44 2.21 4.90 4.57
C ASN A 44 1.91 5.75 3.32
N LYS A 45 1.54 5.14 2.19
CA LYS A 45 1.21 5.88 0.95
C LYS A 45 -0.07 6.72 1.14
N ALA A 46 -1.10 6.15 1.76
CA ALA A 46 -2.30 6.90 2.12
C ALA A 46 -2.00 8.02 3.12
N ALA A 47 -1.12 7.79 4.10
CA ALA A 47 -0.71 8.82 5.05
C ALA A 47 -0.04 10.01 4.35
N LYS A 48 0.89 9.73 3.41
CA LYS A 48 1.56 10.77 2.60
C LYS A 48 0.56 11.56 1.76
N ASN A 49 -0.38 10.87 1.11
CA ASN A 49 -1.40 11.53 0.28
C ASN A 49 -2.31 12.45 1.09
N LEU A 50 -2.79 11.99 2.26
CA LEU A 50 -3.61 12.82 3.14
C LEU A 50 -2.83 14.03 3.68
N ALA A 51 -1.57 13.83 4.08
CA ALA A 51 -0.70 14.92 4.53
C ALA A 51 -0.42 15.94 3.42
N GLN A 52 -0.20 15.49 2.18
CA GLN A 52 0.01 16.36 1.03
C GLN A 52 -1.24 17.19 0.71
N ILE A 53 -2.42 16.56 0.65
CA ILE A 53 -3.69 17.26 0.40
C ILE A 53 -3.99 18.30 1.48
N ALA A 54 -3.69 17.97 2.74
CA ALA A 54 -3.77 18.92 3.85
C ALA A 54 -2.79 20.08 3.66
N SER A 55 -1.53 19.81 3.30
CA SER A 55 -0.50 20.82 3.04
C SER A 55 -0.90 21.77 1.91
N ASP A 56 -1.45 21.23 0.82
CA ASP A 56 -1.96 22.03 -0.32
C ASP A 56 -3.11 22.94 0.09
N SER A 57 -3.84 22.58 1.15
CA SER A 57 -4.91 23.37 1.77
C SER A 57 -4.41 24.29 2.90
N GLY A 58 -3.09 24.44 3.06
CA GLY A 58 -2.47 25.29 4.07
C GLY A 58 -2.40 24.69 5.48
N LEU A 59 -2.67 23.40 5.64
CA LEU A 59 -2.66 22.70 6.92
C LEU A 59 -1.45 21.76 7.03
N ASN A 60 -0.57 22.00 8.00
CA ASN A 60 0.52 21.07 8.30
C ASN A 60 0.01 19.89 9.15
N LEU A 61 -0.31 18.77 8.50
CA LEU A 61 -0.92 17.60 9.12
C LEU A 61 0.08 16.45 9.24
N SER A 62 0.32 15.99 10.47
CA SER A 62 1.03 14.73 10.73
C SER A 62 0.03 13.56 10.74
N VAL A 63 0.19 12.61 9.82
CA VAL A 63 -0.65 11.41 9.71
C VAL A 63 0.16 10.18 10.12
N LYS A 64 -0.37 9.37 11.03
CA LYS A 64 0.24 8.09 11.46
C LYS A 64 -0.25 6.93 10.60
N THR A 65 0.49 5.83 10.55
CA THR A 65 -0.15 4.56 10.16
C THR A 65 -0.99 4.02 11.32
N VAL A 66 -1.99 3.18 11.03
CA VAL A 66 -2.75 2.47 12.08
C VAL A 66 -1.82 1.67 12.99
N ALA A 67 -0.80 1.01 12.43
CA ALA A 67 0.22 0.32 13.21
C ALA A 67 0.98 1.27 14.16
N GLN A 68 1.37 2.47 13.70
CA GLN A 68 2.01 3.47 14.55
C GLN A 68 1.08 4.02 15.63
N LEU A 69 -0.21 4.20 15.30
CA LEU A 69 -1.24 4.65 16.24
C LEU A 69 -1.45 3.63 17.37
N LEU A 70 -1.50 2.35 17.02
CA LEU A 70 -1.62 1.21 17.95
C LEU A 70 -0.28 0.81 18.59
N GLY A 71 0.79 1.55 18.33
CA GLY A 71 2.12 1.25 18.87
C GLY A 71 2.65 -0.12 18.46
N GLN A 72 2.09 -0.72 17.40
CA GLN A 72 2.44 -2.05 16.93
C GLN A 72 3.91 -2.11 16.56
N GLN A 73 4.62 -3.04 17.18
CA GLN A 73 5.98 -3.38 16.82
C GLN A 73 6.03 -4.84 16.37
N PRO A 74 6.81 -5.17 15.34
CA PRO A 74 7.05 -6.56 14.99
C PRO A 74 7.83 -7.23 16.13
N VAL A 75 7.15 -8.10 16.87
CA VAL A 75 7.72 -8.91 17.94
C VAL A 75 7.86 -10.34 17.47
N LEU A 76 8.93 -10.98 17.93
CA LEU A 76 9.16 -12.38 17.72
C LEU A 76 8.31 -13.21 18.68
N ASP A 77 7.43 -14.03 18.14
CA ASP A 77 6.91 -15.20 18.84
C ASP A 77 7.96 -16.32 18.84
N GLU A 78 8.56 -16.58 20.01
CA GLU A 78 9.62 -17.57 20.19
C GLU A 78 9.11 -19.02 20.16
N GLU A 79 7.79 -19.25 20.24
CA GLU A 79 7.19 -20.58 20.16
C GLU A 79 6.81 -20.94 18.72
N THR A 80 6.18 -19.99 18.02
CA THR A 80 5.68 -20.20 16.65
C THR A 80 6.65 -19.74 15.57
N GLY A 81 7.62 -18.91 15.94
CA GLY A 81 8.58 -18.32 15.03
C GLY A 81 7.98 -17.33 14.05
N ARG A 82 6.78 -16.81 14.32
CA ARG A 82 6.13 -15.79 13.49
C ARG A 82 6.48 -14.40 13.99
N GLU A 83 6.59 -13.44 13.07
CA GLU A 83 6.53 -12.03 13.43
C GLU A 83 5.07 -11.68 13.72
N VAL A 84 4.80 -11.37 14.97
CA VAL A 84 3.49 -10.89 15.43
C VAL A 84 3.63 -9.41 15.67
N PHE A 85 2.72 -8.61 15.14
CA PHE A 85 2.65 -7.21 15.52
C PHE A 85 1.97 -7.14 16.88
N LEU A 86 2.75 -6.89 17.93
CA LEU A 86 2.19 -6.68 19.25
C LEU A 86 2.05 -5.19 19.47
N SER A 87 0.85 -4.79 19.87
CA SER A 87 0.54 -3.45 20.33
C SER A 87 1.23 -3.19 21.68
N LYS A 88 1.51 -1.91 21.97
CA LYS A 88 2.05 -1.55 23.28
C LYS A 88 1.03 -1.89 24.38
N GLU A 89 1.53 -2.31 25.54
CA GLU A 89 0.67 -2.61 26.71
C GLU A 89 -0.14 -1.40 27.17
N GLU A 90 0.39 -0.18 27.00
CA GLU A 90 -0.32 1.07 27.27
C GLU A 90 -0.24 1.99 26.05
N LEU A 91 -1.40 2.26 25.44
CA LEU A 91 -1.57 3.30 24.45
C LEU A 91 -2.06 4.56 25.15
N ASP A 92 -1.31 5.65 25.07
CA ASP A 92 -1.80 6.93 25.58
C ASP A 92 -2.61 7.65 24.49
N TRP A 93 -3.91 7.34 24.45
CA TRP A 93 -4.88 8.05 23.61
C TRP A 93 -5.65 9.13 24.38
N SER A 94 -5.36 9.31 25.67
CA SER A 94 -6.06 10.24 26.55
C SER A 94 -5.98 11.69 26.07
N GLY A 95 -4.93 12.02 25.30
CA GLY A 95 -4.74 13.34 24.70
C GLY A 95 -5.60 13.62 23.46
N TYR A 96 -6.22 12.61 22.82
CA TYR A 96 -6.99 12.77 21.59
C TYR A 96 -8.49 12.70 21.85
N GLY A 97 -9.19 13.81 21.59
CA GLY A 97 -10.66 13.84 21.57
C GLY A 97 -11.23 13.14 20.34
N ILE A 98 -10.57 13.29 19.18
CA ILE A 98 -11.00 12.69 17.91
C ILE A 98 -9.87 11.89 17.28
N ILE A 99 -10.14 10.63 16.92
CA ILE A 99 -9.29 9.79 16.09
C ILE A 99 -9.95 9.70 14.71
N ILE A 100 -9.21 10.08 13.66
CA ILE A 100 -9.68 9.96 12.27
C ILE A 100 -8.93 8.81 11.63
N VAL A 101 -9.65 7.82 11.12
CA VAL A 101 -9.07 6.68 10.39
C VAL A 101 -9.56 6.74 8.95
N ASP A 102 -8.72 7.20 8.03
CA ASP A 102 -9.03 7.23 6.59
C ASP A 102 -8.62 5.92 5.89
N GLU A 103 -9.22 5.62 4.74
CA GLU A 103 -9.12 4.34 4.02
C GLU A 103 -9.52 3.12 4.89
N PHE A 104 -10.65 3.19 5.62
CA PHE A 104 -11.11 2.10 6.48
C PHE A 104 -11.31 0.76 5.76
N SER A 105 -11.45 0.78 4.42
CA SER A 105 -11.59 -0.40 3.57
C SER A 105 -10.42 -1.38 3.73
N MET A 106 -9.23 -0.87 4.08
CA MET A 106 -8.01 -1.65 4.29
C MET A 106 -7.78 -2.03 5.75
N LEU A 107 -8.67 -1.65 6.67
CA LEU A 107 -8.54 -1.96 8.09
C LEU A 107 -8.99 -3.40 8.36
N ASN A 108 -8.09 -4.24 8.85
CA ASN A 108 -8.41 -5.61 9.23
C ASN A 108 -9.18 -5.69 10.57
N ARG A 109 -9.78 -6.85 10.84
CA ARG A 109 -10.56 -7.09 12.06
C ARG A 109 -9.78 -6.88 13.35
N ASP A 110 -8.54 -7.36 13.41
CA ASP A 110 -7.70 -7.25 14.61
C ASP A 110 -7.42 -5.78 14.96
N ASN A 111 -6.97 -4.98 13.98
CA ASN A 111 -6.76 -3.54 14.17
C ASN A 111 -8.06 -2.82 14.54
N PHE A 112 -9.19 -3.18 13.92
CA PHE A 112 -10.49 -2.60 14.28
C PHE A 112 -10.86 -2.88 15.74
N GLN A 113 -10.68 -4.13 16.20
CA GLN A 113 -10.97 -4.53 17.57
C GLN A 113 -10.08 -3.82 18.58
N GLU A 114 -8.79 -3.67 18.28
CA GLU A 114 -7.86 -2.92 19.13
C GLU A 114 -8.27 -1.43 19.23
N ILE A 115 -8.56 -0.79 18.10
CA ILE A 115 -9.06 0.60 18.07
C ILE A 115 -10.35 0.73 18.88
N ALA A 116 -11.30 -0.20 18.68
CA ALA A 116 -12.59 -0.17 19.36
C ALA A 116 -12.43 -0.37 20.87
N THR A 117 -11.52 -1.25 21.30
CA THR A 117 -11.23 -1.51 22.72
C THR A 117 -10.66 -0.26 23.39
N GLU A 118 -9.67 0.38 22.77
CA GLU A 118 -9.02 1.58 23.31
C GLU A 118 -9.98 2.79 23.37
N VAL A 119 -10.84 2.93 22.37
CA VAL A 119 -11.85 4.01 22.39
C VAL A 119 -12.95 3.74 23.40
N LYS A 120 -13.33 2.47 23.61
CA LYS A 120 -14.31 2.10 24.63
C LYS A 120 -13.79 2.34 26.04
N SER A 121 -12.49 2.15 26.30
CA SER A 121 -11.86 2.43 27.61
C SER A 121 -11.70 3.93 27.89
N SER A 122 -11.54 4.78 26.86
CA SER A 122 -11.47 6.24 27.02
C SER A 122 -12.82 6.88 27.33
N LEU A 123 -12.88 7.89 28.22
CA LEU A 123 -14.12 8.62 28.51
C LEU A 123 -14.49 9.67 27.45
N LEU A 124 -13.50 10.19 26.72
CA LEU A 124 -13.67 11.37 25.86
C LEU A 124 -13.40 11.10 24.38
N SER A 125 -12.62 10.06 24.07
CA SER A 125 -12.17 9.79 22.71
C SER A 125 -13.29 9.23 21.84
N LYS A 126 -13.31 9.67 20.58
CA LYS A 126 -14.22 9.18 19.54
C LYS A 126 -13.47 8.87 18.27
N VAL A 127 -14.00 7.97 17.44
CA VAL A 127 -13.42 7.62 16.14
C VAL A 127 -14.34 8.01 15.01
N VAL A 128 -13.76 8.65 14.00
CA VAL A 128 -14.35 8.91 12.70
C VAL A 128 -13.64 8.03 11.69
N PHE A 129 -14.31 6.98 11.24
CA PHE A 129 -13.83 6.14 10.14
C PHE A 129 -14.27 6.74 8.81
N VAL A 130 -13.34 6.89 7.87
CA VAL A 130 -13.60 7.39 6.52
C VAL A 130 -13.06 6.43 5.48
N GLY A 131 -13.80 6.17 4.41
CA GLY A 131 -13.39 5.19 3.42
C GLY A 131 -14.43 4.88 2.35
N ASP A 132 -14.05 4.00 1.44
CA ASP A 132 -14.91 3.52 0.36
C ASP A 132 -15.23 2.05 0.60
N SER A 133 -16.48 1.74 0.96
CA SER A 133 -16.92 0.37 1.23
C SER A 133 -16.86 -0.54 0.01
N ALA A 134 -16.75 0.04 -1.19
CA ALA A 134 -16.66 -0.73 -2.42
C ALA A 134 -15.21 -1.08 -2.78
N GLN A 135 -14.18 -0.47 -2.19
CA GLN A 135 -12.77 -0.87 -2.40
C GLN A 135 -12.49 -2.32 -1.94
N LEU A 136 -11.40 -2.91 -2.43
CA LEU A 136 -10.98 -4.25 -2.01
C LEU A 136 -10.81 -4.32 -0.48
N PRO A 137 -11.37 -5.34 0.18
CA PRO A 137 -11.19 -5.55 1.61
C PRO A 137 -9.76 -5.97 1.95
N PRO A 138 -9.39 -6.04 3.24
CA PRO A 138 -8.13 -6.61 3.65
C PRO A 138 -7.98 -8.04 3.12
N VAL A 139 -6.74 -8.43 2.76
CA VAL A 139 -6.47 -9.75 2.20
C VAL A 139 -6.94 -10.84 3.17
N GLY A 140 -7.80 -11.75 2.68
CA GLY A 140 -8.38 -12.83 3.47
C GLY A 140 -9.75 -12.50 4.08
N GLU A 141 -10.22 -11.26 3.94
CA GLU A 141 -11.55 -10.84 4.34
C GLU A 141 -12.49 -10.70 3.14
N ARG A 142 -13.80 -10.90 3.36
CA ARG A 142 -14.83 -10.77 2.30
C ARG A 142 -15.28 -9.33 2.08
N GLU A 143 -15.23 -8.52 3.12
CA GLU A 143 -15.80 -7.18 3.17
C GLU A 143 -15.13 -6.42 4.33
N PRO A 144 -14.94 -5.09 4.21
CA PRO A 144 -14.30 -4.32 5.27
C PRO A 144 -15.10 -4.35 6.57
N ILE A 145 -14.45 -4.70 7.70
CA ILE A 145 -15.11 -4.79 9.01
C ILE A 145 -15.86 -3.52 9.40
N VAL A 146 -15.30 -2.35 9.08
CA VAL A 146 -15.94 -1.06 9.38
C VAL A 146 -17.24 -0.87 8.59
N SER A 147 -17.41 -1.50 7.42
CA SER A 147 -18.63 -1.44 6.63
C SER A 147 -19.80 -2.23 7.24
N THR A 148 -19.52 -3.27 8.02
CA THR A 148 -20.55 -4.20 8.51
C THR A 148 -20.60 -4.38 10.02
N SER A 149 -19.75 -3.69 10.78
CA SER A 149 -19.76 -3.71 12.24
C SER A 149 -21.00 -3.05 12.84
N ASP A 150 -21.76 -3.81 13.64
CA ASP A 150 -22.91 -3.32 14.42
C ASP A 150 -22.51 -2.34 15.54
N GLU A 151 -21.21 -2.24 15.86
CA GLU A 151 -20.70 -1.27 16.84
C GLU A 151 -20.77 0.18 16.34
N ILE A 152 -20.93 0.38 15.03
CA ILE A 152 -20.95 1.69 14.39
C ILE A 152 -22.39 2.01 13.96
N GLN A 153 -23.15 2.60 14.87
CA GLN A 153 -24.55 2.95 14.62
C GLN A 153 -24.70 4.25 13.82
N GLN A 154 -23.76 5.18 13.98
CA GLN A 154 -23.80 6.48 13.31
C GLN A 154 -23.02 6.43 12.00
N SER A 155 -23.70 6.76 10.90
CA SER A 155 -23.03 6.84 9.60
C SER A 155 -23.64 7.88 8.68
N ALA A 156 -22.83 8.34 7.73
CA ALA A 156 -23.25 9.15 6.60
C ALA A 156 -22.60 8.62 5.32
N THR A 157 -23.30 8.76 4.19
CA THR A 157 -22.81 8.33 2.88
C THR A 157 -22.76 9.51 1.92
N LEU A 158 -21.58 9.83 1.40
CA LEU A 158 -21.41 10.76 0.29
C LEU A 158 -21.82 10.07 -1.01
N THR A 159 -22.94 10.50 -1.58
CA THR A 159 -23.52 9.91 -2.80
C THR A 159 -23.15 10.65 -4.07
N GLN A 160 -22.83 11.94 -3.98
CA GLN A 160 -22.51 12.77 -5.14
C GLN A 160 -21.01 12.71 -5.45
N VAL A 161 -20.68 12.31 -6.68
CA VAL A 161 -19.31 12.41 -7.22
C VAL A 161 -19.06 13.86 -7.62
N VAL A 162 -18.03 14.49 -7.04
CA VAL A 162 -17.72 15.92 -7.20
C VAL A 162 -16.57 16.15 -8.18
N ARG A 163 -15.70 15.14 -8.37
CA ARG A 163 -14.73 15.16 -9.49
C ARG A 163 -15.52 14.98 -10.79
N TYR A 164 -15.42 15.96 -11.68
CA TYR A 164 -16.11 16.02 -12.98
C TYR A 164 -16.18 14.68 -13.74
N ASP A 165 -17.29 14.58 -14.47
CA ASP A 165 -17.78 13.74 -15.58
C ASP A 165 -16.78 12.98 -16.50
N GLY A 166 -15.70 12.43 -15.94
CA GLY A 166 -14.73 11.62 -16.67
C GLY A 166 -15.20 10.18 -16.89
N GLU A 167 -14.82 9.59 -18.02
CA GLU A 167 -15.22 8.23 -18.39
C GLU A 167 -14.80 7.17 -17.36
N ILE A 168 -13.62 7.28 -16.74
CA ILE A 168 -13.19 6.39 -15.65
C ILE A 168 -14.19 6.42 -14.48
N ALA A 169 -14.70 7.60 -14.10
CA ALA A 169 -15.66 7.72 -13.01
C ALA A 169 -17.00 7.06 -13.36
N ARG A 170 -17.46 7.21 -14.61
CA ARG A 170 -18.69 6.56 -15.10
C ARG A 170 -18.56 5.04 -15.13
N VAL A 171 -17.44 4.51 -15.62
CA VAL A 171 -17.17 3.06 -15.62
C VAL A 171 -17.07 2.55 -14.19
N ALA A 172 -16.33 3.22 -13.31
CA ALA A 172 -16.26 2.83 -11.90
C ALA A 172 -17.64 2.85 -11.22
N GLN A 173 -18.51 3.81 -11.56
CA GLN A 173 -19.88 3.86 -11.07
C GLN A 173 -20.70 2.67 -11.58
N GLU A 174 -20.66 2.35 -12.87
CA GLU A 174 -21.39 1.23 -13.46
C GLU A 174 -20.98 -0.11 -12.83
N ILE A 175 -19.67 -0.32 -12.65
CA ILE A 175 -19.15 -1.55 -12.01
C ILE A 175 -19.67 -1.67 -10.57
N ARG A 176 -19.77 -0.56 -9.84
CA ARG A 176 -20.26 -0.53 -8.46
C ARG A 176 -21.77 -0.69 -8.35
N SER A 177 -22.54 0.00 -9.19
CA SER A 177 -24.00 0.06 -9.07
C SER A 177 -24.69 -1.19 -9.61
N ASN A 178 -24.01 -1.96 -10.47
CA ASN A 178 -24.59 -3.11 -11.13
C ASN A 178 -24.09 -4.42 -10.49
N PRO A 179 -24.95 -5.13 -9.73
CA PRO A 179 -24.55 -6.33 -8.99
C PRO A 179 -23.99 -7.45 -9.86
N GLN A 180 -24.26 -7.45 -11.16
CA GLN A 180 -23.69 -8.46 -12.06
C GLN A 180 -22.15 -8.43 -12.05
N TYR A 181 -21.54 -7.24 -11.92
CA TYR A 181 -20.09 -7.09 -11.95
C TYR A 181 -19.40 -7.49 -10.65
N SER A 182 -20.18 -7.87 -9.62
CA SER A 182 -19.64 -8.63 -8.48
C SER A 182 -19.27 -10.07 -8.86
N ARG A 183 -19.88 -10.62 -9.93
CA ARG A 183 -19.72 -12.02 -10.37
C ARG A 183 -18.92 -12.14 -11.65
N ILE A 184 -19.09 -11.20 -12.57
CA ILE A 184 -18.40 -11.16 -13.87
C ILE A 184 -17.51 -9.94 -13.97
N LEU A 185 -16.42 -10.06 -14.75
CA LEU A 185 -15.54 -8.93 -15.01
C LEU A 185 -16.25 -7.92 -15.91
N TYR A 186 -16.07 -6.62 -15.63
CA TYR A 186 -16.58 -5.57 -16.49
C TYR A 186 -16.00 -5.71 -17.91
N PRO A 187 -16.84 -5.70 -18.96
CA PRO A 187 -16.38 -5.77 -20.32
C PRO A 187 -15.82 -4.40 -20.72
N PHE A 188 -14.58 -4.13 -20.33
CA PHE A 188 -13.85 -2.95 -20.80
C PHE A 188 -13.86 -2.94 -22.33
N THR A 189 -14.37 -1.86 -22.90
CA THR A 189 -14.43 -1.61 -24.34
C THR A 189 -13.79 -0.27 -24.63
N THR A 190 -13.18 -0.13 -25.81
CA THR A 190 -12.69 1.19 -26.26
C THR A 190 -13.89 2.08 -26.53
N THR A 191 -13.86 3.32 -26.04
CA THR A 191 -14.96 4.30 -26.15
C THR A 191 -15.45 4.56 -27.57
N SER A 192 -14.69 4.18 -28.61
CA SER A 192 -15.15 4.24 -30.01
C SER A 192 -16.39 3.40 -30.29
N ASP A 193 -16.68 2.41 -29.43
CA ASP A 193 -17.72 1.40 -29.66
C ASP A 193 -19.00 1.69 -28.87
N GLN A 194 -19.08 2.84 -28.17
CA GLN A 194 -20.31 3.35 -27.54
C GLN A 194 -20.90 4.56 -28.32
N PRO A 195 -22.24 4.77 -28.28
CA PRO A 195 -22.94 5.74 -29.15
C PRO A 195 -22.71 7.22 -28.80
N PHE A 196 -21.93 7.53 -27.77
CA PHE A 196 -21.75 8.89 -27.25
C PHE A 196 -20.36 9.41 -27.61
N GLY A 197 -20.26 9.98 -28.82
CA GLY A 197 -19.03 10.51 -29.40
C GLY A 197 -18.37 11.61 -28.55
N LEU A 198 -17.38 11.22 -27.75
CA LEU A 198 -16.43 12.14 -27.12
C LEU A 198 -15.24 12.43 -28.08
N PRO A 199 -14.67 13.65 -28.06
CA PRO A 199 -13.46 14.00 -28.79
C PRO A 199 -12.29 13.07 -28.42
N LEU A 200 -11.37 12.82 -29.37
CA LEU A 200 -10.18 11.97 -29.18
C LEU A 200 -9.32 12.35 -27.96
N ARG A 201 -9.35 13.61 -27.52
CA ARG A 201 -8.58 14.13 -26.38
C ARG A 201 -9.18 13.79 -25.02
N ASP A 202 -10.46 13.41 -24.98
CA ASP A 202 -11.20 13.12 -23.76
C ASP A 202 -11.41 11.62 -23.54
N ARG A 203 -10.80 10.78 -24.40
CA ARG A 203 -10.82 9.32 -24.28
C ARG A 203 -9.83 8.88 -23.21
N THR A 204 -10.33 8.21 -22.18
CA THR A 204 -9.52 7.79 -21.02
C THR A 204 -9.39 6.27 -20.91
N ILE A 205 -10.31 5.49 -21.47
CA ILE A 205 -10.25 4.02 -21.46
C ILE A 205 -10.07 3.48 -22.88
N ILE A 206 -8.99 2.75 -23.11
CA ILE A 206 -8.62 2.20 -24.42
C ILE A 206 -8.25 0.73 -24.26
N CYS A 207 -8.97 -0.16 -24.93
CA CYS A 207 -8.65 -1.58 -25.02
C CYS A 207 -7.74 -1.82 -26.23
N LEU A 208 -6.56 -2.36 -25.97
CA LEU A 208 -5.53 -2.60 -26.97
C LEU A 208 -5.17 -4.08 -27.04
N PRO A 209 -4.82 -4.62 -28.22
CA PRO A 209 -4.16 -5.92 -28.32
C PRO A 209 -2.86 -5.92 -27.50
N GLN A 210 -2.51 -7.06 -26.90
CA GLN A 210 -1.40 -7.17 -25.96
C GLN A 210 -0.08 -6.55 -26.48
N LYS A 211 0.24 -6.75 -27.75
CA LYS A 211 1.46 -6.20 -28.36
C LYS A 211 1.48 -4.67 -28.35
N GLU A 212 0.39 -4.03 -28.75
CA GLU A 212 0.27 -2.57 -28.78
C GLU A 212 0.19 -1.99 -27.36
N TRP A 213 -0.53 -2.69 -26.47
CA TRP A 213 -0.61 -2.36 -25.05
C TRP A 213 0.78 -2.28 -24.39
N LEU A 214 1.62 -3.30 -24.61
CA LEU A 214 3.00 -3.31 -24.11
C LEU A 214 3.85 -2.18 -24.74
N GLN A 215 3.76 -1.99 -26.05
CA GLN A 215 4.53 -0.96 -26.75
C GLN A 215 4.19 0.45 -26.26
N ARG A 216 2.90 0.74 -26.05
CA ARG A 216 2.45 2.05 -25.58
C ARG A 216 2.87 2.32 -24.14
N ALA A 217 2.85 1.29 -23.28
CA ALA A 217 3.34 1.42 -21.92
C ALA A 217 4.84 1.74 -21.89
N VAL A 218 5.65 1.02 -22.67
CA VAL A 218 7.09 1.22 -22.74
C VAL A 218 7.44 2.63 -23.18
N ALA A 219 6.75 3.16 -24.21
CA ALA A 219 6.95 4.54 -24.65
C ALA A 219 6.70 5.57 -23.53
N LEU A 220 5.77 5.30 -22.61
CA LEU A 220 5.53 6.16 -21.44
C LEU A 220 6.60 5.99 -20.36
N PHE A 221 7.09 4.77 -20.12
CA PHE A 221 8.21 4.53 -19.20
C PHE A 221 9.52 5.17 -19.68
N GLU A 222 9.74 5.25 -20.99
CA GLU A 222 10.91 5.90 -21.60
C GLU A 222 10.84 7.43 -21.58
N SER A 223 9.66 7.99 -21.30
CA SER A 223 9.44 9.43 -21.33
C SER A 223 10.20 10.17 -20.21
N SER A 224 10.50 11.45 -20.46
CA SER A 224 11.05 12.34 -19.43
C SER A 224 10.11 12.52 -18.23
N GLN A 225 8.81 12.39 -18.45
CA GLN A 225 7.76 12.57 -17.45
C GLN A 225 7.83 11.49 -16.39
N PHE A 226 8.10 10.24 -16.78
CA PHE A 226 8.31 9.14 -15.83
C PHE A 226 9.54 9.36 -14.92
N LYS A 227 10.60 9.99 -15.44
CA LYS A 227 11.79 10.33 -14.64
C LYS A 227 11.50 11.40 -13.58
N LEU A 228 10.53 12.28 -13.83
CA LEU A 228 10.11 13.34 -12.91
C LEU A 228 9.04 12.87 -11.93
N ASN A 229 8.10 12.04 -12.40
CA ASN A 229 7.00 11.50 -11.61
C ASN A 229 7.02 9.96 -11.67
N PRO A 230 7.40 9.27 -10.57
CA PRO A 230 7.40 7.82 -10.55
C PRO A 230 5.98 7.23 -10.65
N ASP A 231 4.93 7.97 -10.30
CA ASP A 231 3.53 7.59 -10.47
C ASP A 231 2.96 7.98 -11.85
N TYR A 232 3.80 8.36 -12.83
CA TYR A 232 3.34 8.71 -14.18
C TYR A 232 2.74 7.52 -14.94
N VAL A 233 3.35 6.33 -14.81
CA VAL A 233 2.86 5.12 -15.49
C VAL A 233 3.10 3.88 -14.63
N ARG A 234 2.10 3.00 -14.59
CA ARG A 234 2.17 1.69 -13.94
C ARG A 234 1.40 0.63 -14.72
N PHE A 235 1.91 -0.59 -14.66
CA PHE A 235 1.09 -1.77 -14.93
C PHE A 235 0.39 -2.23 -13.65
N LEU A 236 -0.89 -2.59 -13.77
CA LEU A 236 -1.65 -3.21 -12.70
C LEU A 236 -2.08 -4.62 -13.12
N ALA A 237 -1.80 -5.59 -12.26
CA ALA A 237 -2.21 -6.99 -12.43
C ALA A 237 -2.75 -7.57 -11.11
N TRP A 238 -3.37 -8.74 -11.16
CA TRP A 238 -3.90 -9.41 -9.97
C TRP A 238 -2.84 -10.27 -9.28
N ARG A 239 -2.13 -11.10 -10.04
CA ARG A 239 -1.17 -12.08 -9.54
C ARG A 239 0.23 -11.49 -9.40
N ASN A 240 0.91 -11.77 -8.28
CA ASN A 240 2.30 -11.38 -8.07
C ASN A 240 3.23 -11.90 -9.18
N GLN A 241 2.99 -13.10 -9.71
CA GLN A 241 3.79 -13.66 -10.81
C GLN A 241 3.67 -12.85 -12.12
N THR A 242 2.47 -12.33 -12.40
CA THR A 242 2.22 -11.46 -13.56
C THR A 242 2.94 -10.13 -13.37
N VAL A 243 2.85 -9.55 -12.16
CA VAL A 243 3.59 -8.32 -11.78
C VAL A 243 5.10 -8.50 -11.95
N GLU A 244 5.67 -9.62 -11.50
CA GLU A 244 7.11 -9.91 -11.67
C GLU A 244 7.49 -10.03 -13.15
N SER A 245 6.64 -10.65 -13.96
CA SER A 245 6.87 -10.82 -15.39
C SER A 245 6.84 -9.47 -16.14
N LEU A 246 5.87 -8.61 -15.83
CA LEU A 246 5.77 -7.26 -16.40
C LEU A 246 6.93 -6.37 -15.95
N ASN A 247 7.34 -6.46 -14.69
CA ASN A 247 8.52 -5.77 -14.18
C ASN A 247 9.80 -6.15 -14.95
N LYS A 248 10.04 -7.45 -15.17
CA LYS A 248 11.17 -7.93 -15.97
C LYS A 248 11.08 -7.44 -17.42
N PHE A 249 9.88 -7.43 -18.00
CA PHE A 249 9.64 -6.92 -19.34
C PHE A 249 10.01 -5.44 -19.45
N VAL A 250 9.43 -4.56 -18.63
CA VAL A 250 9.71 -3.11 -18.65
C VAL A 250 11.19 -2.85 -18.48
N ARG A 251 11.80 -3.48 -17.47
CA ARG A 251 13.23 -3.31 -17.20
C ARG A 251 14.10 -3.70 -18.41
N SER A 252 13.76 -4.79 -19.09
CA SER A 252 14.47 -5.23 -20.29
C SER A 252 14.35 -4.28 -21.47
N GLN A 253 13.27 -3.49 -21.54
CA GLN A 253 13.09 -2.46 -22.57
C GLN A 253 13.89 -1.20 -22.22
N LEU A 254 13.85 -0.76 -20.97
CA LEU A 254 14.54 0.46 -20.52
C LEU A 254 16.06 0.35 -20.54
N TRP A 255 16.60 -0.80 -20.11
CA TRP A 255 18.04 -0.95 -19.90
C TRP A 255 18.70 -1.99 -20.81
N GLY A 256 17.89 -2.79 -21.53
CA GLY A 256 18.35 -3.91 -22.33
C GLY A 256 18.43 -5.23 -21.54
N LYS A 257 18.49 -6.35 -22.26
CA LYS A 257 18.47 -7.71 -21.68
C LYS A 257 19.72 -8.06 -20.88
N ASN A 258 20.85 -7.41 -21.17
CA ASN A 258 22.14 -7.66 -20.54
C ASN A 258 22.52 -6.54 -19.55
N ALA A 259 21.56 -5.71 -19.15
CA ALA A 259 21.79 -4.70 -18.14
C ALA A 259 22.21 -5.36 -16.82
N PRO A 260 23.09 -4.73 -16.02
CA PRO A 260 23.35 -5.14 -14.65
C PRO A 260 22.05 -5.34 -13.87
N ASP A 261 22.04 -6.18 -12.84
CA ASP A 261 20.83 -6.50 -12.08
C ASP A 261 20.20 -5.26 -11.42
N TYR A 262 21.00 -4.26 -11.03
CA TYR A 262 20.54 -2.98 -10.48
C TYR A 262 21.32 -1.84 -11.10
N VAL A 263 20.62 -0.84 -11.65
CA VAL A 263 21.24 0.33 -12.28
C VAL A 263 20.70 1.64 -11.68
N PRO A 264 21.49 2.73 -11.67
CA PRO A 264 21.01 4.03 -11.23
C PRO A 264 19.74 4.44 -11.98
N GLY A 265 18.71 4.81 -11.23
CA GLY A 265 17.39 5.16 -11.75
C GLY A 265 16.36 4.02 -11.68
N ASP A 266 16.77 2.77 -11.44
CA ASP A 266 15.81 1.69 -11.14
C ASP A 266 14.93 2.06 -9.95
N ARG A 267 13.65 1.66 -10.02
CA ARG A 267 12.68 1.85 -8.94
C ARG A 267 12.37 0.52 -8.27
N LEU A 268 12.66 0.45 -6.98
CA LEU A 268 12.42 -0.72 -6.14
C LEU A 268 11.27 -0.45 -5.17
N ILE A 269 10.56 -1.50 -4.78
CA ILE A 269 9.50 -1.48 -3.77
C ILE A 269 9.76 -2.57 -2.73
N ALA A 270 9.72 -2.20 -1.46
CA ALA A 270 9.82 -3.14 -0.36
C ALA A 270 8.60 -4.07 -0.33
N ARG A 271 8.84 -5.38 -0.29
CA ARG A 271 7.77 -6.40 -0.22
C ARG A 271 7.32 -6.73 1.19
N ARG A 272 8.15 -6.36 2.17
CA ARG A 272 7.95 -6.42 3.62
C ARG A 272 8.79 -5.30 4.28
N PRO A 273 8.60 -4.99 5.57
CA PRO A 273 9.47 -4.05 6.27
C PRO A 273 10.93 -4.52 6.19
N LEU A 274 11.83 -3.59 5.85
CA LEU A 274 13.26 -3.82 5.78
C LEU A 274 13.91 -3.35 7.09
N PHE A 275 14.83 -4.13 7.63
CA PHE A 275 15.38 -3.92 8.97
C PHE A 275 16.85 -3.56 8.95
N ARG A 276 17.28 -2.71 9.88
CA ARG A 276 18.69 -2.41 10.13
C ARG A 276 19.03 -2.61 11.59
N ALA A 277 20.27 -2.99 11.87
CA ALA A 277 20.73 -3.11 13.23
C ALA A 277 20.79 -1.72 13.90
N SER A 278 20.20 -1.60 15.09
CA SER A 278 20.33 -0.42 15.94
C SER A 278 21.68 -0.45 16.66
N PRO A 279 22.55 0.56 16.48
CA PRO A 279 23.84 0.61 17.16
C PRO A 279 23.67 0.49 18.69
N GLY A 280 24.43 -0.42 19.31
CA GLY A 280 24.45 -0.60 20.77
C GLY A 280 23.27 -1.37 21.38
N GLN A 281 22.27 -1.79 20.59
CA GLN A 281 21.13 -2.57 21.09
C GLN A 281 21.31 -4.08 20.84
N LYS A 282 20.86 -4.91 21.80
CA LYS A 282 20.92 -6.37 21.76
C LYS A 282 19.52 -6.98 21.94
N GLY A 283 19.37 -8.26 21.59
CA GLY A 283 18.12 -9.00 21.76
C GLY A 283 16.98 -8.43 20.90
N LYS A 284 15.77 -8.34 21.47
CA LYS A 284 14.54 -7.93 20.76
C LYS A 284 14.61 -6.53 20.13
N ASN A 285 15.42 -5.63 20.70
CA ASN A 285 15.59 -4.25 20.20
C ASN A 285 16.73 -4.09 19.17
N LYS A 286 17.39 -5.19 18.78
CA LYS A 286 18.52 -5.15 17.82
C LYS A 286 18.12 -4.54 16.47
N TRP A 287 16.87 -4.67 16.06
CA TRP A 287 16.42 -4.34 14.71
C TRP A 287 15.43 -3.18 14.71
N ARG A 288 15.68 -2.19 13.87
CA ARG A 288 14.73 -1.10 13.57
C ARG A 288 14.26 -1.18 12.13
N ILE A 289 13.02 -0.80 11.86
CA ILE A 289 12.51 -0.64 10.50
C ILE A 289 13.24 0.52 9.83
N ALA A 290 13.77 0.27 8.65
CA ALA A 290 14.55 1.22 7.87
C ALA A 290 13.84 1.64 6.57
N ILE A 291 13.09 0.72 5.97
CA ILE A 291 12.13 1.00 4.88
C ILE A 291 10.85 0.24 5.21
N ASN A 292 9.70 0.90 5.09
CA ASN A 292 8.43 0.25 5.39
C ASN A 292 7.97 -0.67 4.25
N ASN A 293 7.04 -1.58 4.54
CA ASN A 293 6.38 -2.35 3.49
C ASN A 293 5.71 -1.43 2.46
N SER A 294 5.80 -1.80 1.18
CA SER A 294 5.28 -1.05 0.04
C SER A 294 5.88 0.35 -0.15
N GLU A 295 6.94 0.69 0.59
CA GLU A 295 7.68 1.92 0.35
C GLU A 295 8.61 1.73 -0.85
N GLU A 296 8.62 2.73 -1.73
CA GLU A 296 9.46 2.74 -2.92
C GLU A 296 10.79 3.48 -2.67
N ALA A 297 11.81 3.07 -3.41
CA ALA A 297 13.12 3.68 -3.38
C ALA A 297 13.72 3.72 -4.79
N GLN A 298 14.49 4.77 -5.07
CA GLN A 298 15.28 4.87 -6.28
C GLN A 298 16.68 4.33 -6.04
N VAL A 299 17.17 3.49 -6.94
CA VAL A 299 18.57 3.07 -6.97
C VAL A 299 19.43 4.26 -7.40
N ILE A 300 20.45 4.60 -6.61
CA ILE A 300 21.32 5.76 -6.87
C ILE A 300 22.72 5.37 -7.38
N ASP A 301 23.11 4.09 -7.22
CA ASP A 301 24.38 3.56 -7.71
C ASP A 301 24.21 2.14 -8.26
N PHE A 302 25.15 1.67 -9.07
CA PHE A 302 25.17 0.29 -9.56
C PHE A 302 25.24 -0.71 -8.41
N GLY A 303 24.56 -1.85 -8.56
CA GLY A 303 24.66 -2.94 -7.59
C GLY A 303 26.06 -3.55 -7.58
N GLU A 304 26.63 -3.72 -6.39
CA GLU A 304 27.91 -4.38 -6.18
C GLU A 304 27.69 -5.82 -5.70
N GLU A 305 28.27 -6.82 -6.38
CA GLU A 305 28.24 -8.21 -5.89
C GLU A 305 29.16 -8.34 -4.68
N CYS A 306 28.61 -8.85 -3.59
CA CYS A 306 29.28 -9.01 -2.31
C CYS A 306 29.06 -10.43 -1.79
N GLU A 307 29.96 -10.88 -0.91
CA GLU A 307 29.86 -12.15 -0.21
C GLU A 307 29.80 -11.95 1.29
N LEU A 308 29.04 -12.82 1.96
CA LEU A 308 28.86 -12.80 3.41
C LEU A 308 28.96 -14.23 3.95
N LEU A 309 29.84 -14.43 4.94
CA LEU A 309 29.93 -15.69 5.68
C LEU A 309 28.97 -15.66 6.88
N PHE A 310 28.01 -16.59 6.92
CA PHE A 310 27.10 -16.78 8.05
C PHE A 310 26.91 -18.26 8.35
N LEU A 311 27.12 -18.67 9.61
CA LEU A 311 27.05 -20.07 10.06
C LEU A 311 27.84 -21.05 9.16
N GLY A 312 29.02 -20.64 8.71
CA GLY A 312 29.89 -21.47 7.86
C GLY A 312 29.45 -21.57 6.39
N GLN A 313 28.41 -20.85 5.97
CA GLN A 313 27.95 -20.78 4.57
C GLN A 313 28.24 -19.40 3.99
N ILE A 314 28.66 -19.35 2.72
CA ILE A 314 28.87 -18.11 1.99
C ILE A 314 27.59 -17.80 1.21
N TYR A 315 27.04 -16.62 1.45
CA TYR A 315 25.91 -16.07 0.72
C TYR A 315 26.38 -14.92 -0.17
N LYS A 316 26.11 -15.03 -1.45
CA LYS A 316 26.25 -13.94 -2.41
C LYS A 316 25.04 -13.03 -2.34
N TYR A 317 25.27 -11.73 -2.41
CA TYR A 317 24.21 -10.73 -2.40
C TYR A 317 24.65 -9.47 -3.14
N TRP A 318 23.67 -8.71 -3.59
CA TRP A 318 23.86 -7.38 -4.16
C TRP A 318 23.79 -6.34 -3.06
N LYS A 319 24.83 -5.53 -2.94
CA LYS A 319 24.79 -4.29 -2.17
C LYS A 319 24.34 -3.17 -3.11
N VAL A 320 23.17 -2.59 -2.84
CA VAL A 320 22.54 -1.59 -3.71
C VAL A 320 22.27 -0.32 -2.93
N MET A 321 22.89 0.79 -3.31
CA MET A 321 22.60 2.08 -2.69
C MET A 321 21.26 2.61 -3.21
N VAL A 322 20.35 2.93 -2.28
CA VAL A 322 19.03 3.47 -2.62
C VAL A 322 18.72 4.75 -1.86
N LYS A 323 17.89 5.59 -2.47
CA LYS A 323 17.21 6.73 -1.86
C LYS A 323 15.72 6.40 -1.75
N PRO A 324 15.21 6.04 -0.56
CA PRO A 324 13.79 5.87 -0.34
C PRO A 324 13.04 7.19 -0.60
N ASP A 325 11.78 7.10 -1.04
CA ASP A 325 10.95 8.30 -1.22
C ASP A 325 10.76 9.07 0.09
N CYS A 326 10.81 8.37 1.23
CA CYS A 326 10.92 8.99 2.53
C CYS A 326 12.05 8.39 3.34
N GLY A 327 12.96 9.25 3.79
CA GLY A 327 14.08 8.86 4.62
C GLY A 327 15.42 9.25 4.00
N LYS A 328 16.48 8.68 4.55
CA LYS A 328 17.85 8.93 4.11
C LYS A 328 18.31 7.81 3.20
N GLU A 329 19.30 8.13 2.37
CA GLU A 329 20.02 7.15 1.56
C GLU A 329 20.57 6.03 2.44
N GLN A 330 20.46 4.80 1.96
CA GLN A 330 20.93 3.64 2.68
C GLN A 330 21.24 2.47 1.73
N PRO A 331 22.19 1.60 2.10
CA PRO A 331 22.46 0.38 1.35
C PRO A 331 21.34 -0.63 1.59
N LEU A 332 20.93 -1.34 0.55
CA LEU A 332 20.17 -2.58 0.61
C LEU A 332 21.10 -3.78 0.39
N SER A 333 20.79 -4.88 1.06
CA SER A 333 21.47 -6.17 0.88
C SER A 333 20.50 -7.15 0.25
N ILE A 334 20.50 -7.30 -1.08
CA ILE A 334 19.51 -8.11 -1.79
C ILE A 334 20.12 -9.47 -2.16
N LEU A 335 19.47 -10.57 -1.76
CA LEU A 335 20.03 -11.91 -1.96
C LEU A 335 20.26 -12.22 -3.45
N HIS A 336 21.44 -12.75 -3.77
CA HIS A 336 21.76 -13.16 -5.15
C HIS A 336 21.05 -14.47 -5.49
N HIS A 337 20.62 -14.62 -6.74
CA HIS A 337 19.86 -15.80 -7.19
C HIS A 337 20.62 -17.12 -6.97
N GLU A 338 21.95 -17.12 -7.12
CA GLU A 338 22.82 -18.29 -6.84
C GLU A 338 22.73 -18.76 -5.38
N SER A 339 22.45 -17.85 -4.44
CA SER A 339 22.33 -18.17 -3.02
C SER A 339 20.88 -18.45 -2.58
N GLN A 340 19.89 -18.26 -3.45
CA GLN A 340 18.47 -18.38 -3.13
C GLN A 340 18.09 -19.77 -2.61
N GLU A 341 18.57 -20.82 -3.26
CA GLU A 341 18.24 -22.21 -2.90
C GLU A 341 18.83 -22.58 -1.54
N MET A 342 20.11 -22.26 -1.33
CA MET A 342 20.83 -22.51 -0.07
C MET A 342 20.17 -21.74 1.07
N TYR A 343 19.92 -20.44 0.89
CA TYR A 343 19.22 -19.59 1.84
C TYR A 343 17.86 -20.18 2.24
N THR A 344 17.05 -20.58 1.25
CA THR A 344 15.72 -21.13 1.51
C THR A 344 15.79 -22.42 2.32
N LYS A 345 16.75 -23.31 2.02
CA LYS A 345 16.98 -24.53 2.80
C LYS A 345 17.41 -24.21 4.23
N GLN A 346 18.34 -23.27 4.41
CA GLN A 346 18.85 -22.90 5.72
C GLN A 346 17.78 -22.25 6.61
N VAL A 347 17.02 -21.28 6.07
CA VAL A 347 15.91 -20.63 6.79
C VAL A 347 14.87 -21.66 7.23
N LYS A 348 14.49 -22.60 6.35
CA LYS A 348 13.58 -23.70 6.71
C LYS A 348 14.14 -24.60 7.81
N TYR A 349 15.41 -24.99 7.71
CA TYR A 349 16.09 -25.81 8.71
C TYR A 349 16.10 -25.12 10.08
N LEU A 350 16.51 -23.85 10.14
CA LEU A 350 16.57 -23.08 11.39
C LEU A 350 15.19 -22.97 12.06
N ALA A 351 14.13 -22.80 11.28
CA ALA A 351 12.76 -22.83 11.80
C ALA A 351 12.37 -24.21 12.35
N GLN A 352 12.72 -25.31 11.66
CA GLN A 352 12.43 -26.67 12.11
C GLN A 352 13.13 -27.02 13.43
N VAL A 353 14.40 -26.62 13.58
CA VAL A 353 15.16 -26.84 14.82
C VAL A 353 14.93 -25.76 15.88
N LYS A 354 13.97 -24.84 15.66
CA LYS A 354 13.61 -23.72 16.54
C LYS A 354 14.80 -22.82 16.93
N GLN A 355 15.80 -22.69 16.06
CA GLN A 355 16.90 -21.75 16.24
C GLN A 355 16.50 -20.35 15.78
N TRP A 356 15.54 -19.74 16.49
CA TRP A 356 14.92 -18.48 16.05
C TRP A 356 15.91 -17.33 15.93
N GLN A 357 16.84 -17.16 16.87
CA GLN A 357 17.83 -16.07 16.80
C GLN A 357 18.60 -16.09 15.45
N ASN A 358 19.09 -17.26 15.05
CA ASN A 358 19.79 -17.46 13.77
C ASN A 358 18.86 -17.31 12.57
N TYR A 359 17.62 -17.82 12.67
CA TYR A 359 16.61 -17.65 11.63
C TYR A 359 16.37 -16.17 11.33
N TYR A 360 16.20 -15.35 12.37
CA TYR A 360 15.92 -13.92 12.22
C TYR A 360 17.13 -13.14 11.77
N ASP A 361 18.31 -13.44 12.31
CA ASP A 361 19.54 -12.81 11.85
C ASP A 361 19.75 -13.08 10.34
N LEU A 362 19.57 -14.32 9.88
CA LEU A 362 19.65 -14.65 8.44
C LEU A 362 18.52 -14.03 7.62
N SER A 363 17.28 -14.09 8.09
CA SER A 363 16.10 -13.55 7.37
C SER A 363 16.13 -12.04 7.24
N ARG A 364 16.68 -11.32 8.23
CA ARG A 364 16.78 -9.85 8.24
C ARG A 364 18.10 -9.32 7.64
N MET A 365 19.07 -10.21 7.36
CA MET A 365 20.29 -9.86 6.62
C MET A 365 20.01 -9.46 5.18
N PHE A 366 19.00 -10.09 4.55
CA PHE A 366 18.66 -9.85 3.15
C PHE A 366 17.32 -9.14 3.00
N ASP A 367 17.36 -8.01 2.31
CA ASP A 367 16.22 -7.17 2.01
C ASP A 367 15.38 -7.78 0.88
N ASP A 368 14.07 -7.88 1.12
CA ASP A 368 13.12 -8.41 0.13
C ASP A 368 12.44 -7.25 -0.60
N VAL A 369 12.94 -7.00 -1.80
CA VAL A 369 12.48 -5.93 -2.69
C VAL A 369 12.13 -6.49 -4.05
N GLY A 370 11.18 -5.83 -4.73
CA GLY A 370 10.91 -6.06 -6.14
C GLY A 370 11.05 -4.76 -6.92
N TYR A 371 10.90 -4.85 -8.24
CA TYR A 371 10.76 -3.67 -9.09
C TYR A 371 9.37 -3.05 -8.96
N ALA A 372 9.30 -1.72 -9.09
CA ALA A 372 8.08 -0.94 -8.89
C ALA A 372 7.40 -0.50 -10.20
N TYR A 373 7.81 -0.98 -11.38
CA TYR A 373 7.16 -0.63 -12.66
C TYR A 373 5.73 -1.17 -12.75
N SER A 374 5.47 -2.27 -12.06
CA SER A 374 4.19 -2.97 -12.00
C SER A 374 3.79 -3.22 -10.55
N LEU A 375 2.49 -3.12 -10.25
CA LEU A 375 1.94 -3.37 -8.92
C LEU A 375 0.77 -4.36 -9.00
N THR A 376 0.50 -5.04 -7.89
CA THR A 376 -0.79 -5.71 -7.76
C THR A 376 -1.88 -4.67 -7.55
N THR A 377 -3.10 -4.95 -8.01
CA THR A 377 -4.27 -4.09 -7.77
C THR A 377 -4.44 -3.73 -6.28
N HIS A 378 -4.25 -4.69 -5.38
CA HIS A 378 -4.25 -4.45 -3.93
C HIS A 378 -3.19 -3.44 -3.48
N LYS A 379 -1.94 -3.56 -3.96
CA LYS A 379 -0.86 -2.63 -3.60
C LYS A 379 -1.02 -1.24 -4.21
N ALA A 380 -1.80 -1.13 -5.30
CA ALA A 380 -2.07 0.12 -5.96
C ALA A 380 -3.19 0.93 -5.29
N GLN A 381 -3.98 0.34 -4.38
CA GLN A 381 -5.06 1.07 -3.72
C GLN A 381 -4.54 2.31 -2.97
N GLY A 382 -5.28 3.41 -3.08
CA GLY A 382 -4.87 4.71 -2.53
C GLY A 382 -3.76 5.40 -3.32
N SER A 383 -3.23 4.81 -4.39
CA SER A 383 -2.29 5.48 -5.31
C SER A 383 -3.04 6.33 -6.33
N THR A 384 -2.46 7.48 -6.68
CA THR A 384 -2.90 8.26 -7.85
C THR A 384 -1.85 8.08 -8.93
N ILE A 385 -2.22 7.51 -10.08
CA ILE A 385 -1.32 7.18 -11.19
C ILE A 385 -1.88 7.82 -12.45
N ASP A 386 -1.04 8.50 -13.24
CA ASP A 386 -1.51 9.25 -14.42
C ASP A 386 -1.94 8.31 -15.56
N TYR A 387 -1.13 7.28 -15.84
CA TYR A 387 -1.43 6.25 -16.85
C TYR A 387 -1.40 4.84 -16.25
N VAL A 388 -2.54 4.15 -16.31
CA VAL A 388 -2.69 2.78 -15.82
C VAL A 388 -2.84 1.81 -16.99
N PHE A 389 -1.96 0.81 -17.03
CA PHE A 389 -2.07 -0.33 -17.93
C PHE A 389 -2.58 -1.54 -17.16
N LEU A 390 -3.89 -1.78 -17.26
CA LEU A 390 -4.59 -2.82 -16.51
C LEU A 390 -4.62 -4.15 -17.29
N ASP A 391 -4.08 -5.22 -16.70
CA ASP A 391 -4.17 -6.58 -17.27
C ASP A 391 -5.50 -7.25 -16.90
N VAL A 392 -6.48 -7.04 -17.79
CA VAL A 392 -7.84 -7.57 -17.65
C VAL A 392 -7.88 -9.11 -17.75
N ALA A 393 -6.96 -9.72 -18.50
CA ALA A 393 -6.91 -11.17 -18.61
C ALA A 393 -6.43 -11.82 -17.30
N ASP A 394 -5.47 -11.20 -16.63
CA ASP A 394 -4.95 -11.68 -15.34
C ASP A 394 -6.00 -11.60 -14.21
N MET A 395 -6.86 -10.58 -14.23
CA MET A 395 -7.95 -10.42 -13.26
C MET A 395 -9.01 -11.52 -13.31
N ARG A 396 -9.11 -12.28 -14.41
CA ARG A 396 -9.98 -13.47 -14.47
C ARG A 396 -9.56 -14.57 -13.50
N GLY A 397 -8.30 -14.55 -13.04
CA GLY A 397 -7.79 -15.44 -12.00
C GLY A 397 -8.22 -15.05 -10.57
N CYS A 398 -9.02 -14.00 -10.41
CA CYS A 398 -9.55 -13.60 -9.12
C CYS A 398 -10.52 -14.66 -8.56
N SER A 399 -10.31 -15.09 -7.32
CA SER A 399 -11.25 -15.95 -6.62
C SER A 399 -12.58 -15.23 -6.35
N ASP A 400 -13.68 -15.97 -6.25
CA ASP A 400 -15.05 -15.44 -6.04
C ASP A 400 -15.23 -14.58 -4.78
N GLN A 401 -14.23 -14.55 -3.88
CA GLN A 401 -14.29 -13.85 -2.59
C GLN A 401 -13.73 -12.42 -2.61
N ALA A 402 -13.06 -11.99 -3.70
CA ALA A 402 -12.40 -10.69 -3.78
C ALA A 402 -12.48 -10.06 -5.19
N LYS A 403 -13.58 -10.30 -5.92
CA LYS A 403 -13.69 -9.84 -7.32
C LYS A 403 -13.63 -8.31 -7.42
N PRO A 404 -12.78 -7.76 -8.29
CA PRO A 404 -12.54 -6.34 -8.38
C PRO A 404 -13.72 -5.68 -9.09
N ALA A 405 -14.67 -5.19 -8.30
CA ALA A 405 -15.62 -4.20 -8.77
C ALA A 405 -15.02 -2.78 -8.79
N THR A 406 -13.79 -2.59 -8.30
CA THR A 406 -13.33 -1.26 -7.83
C THR A 406 -11.81 -1.06 -7.68
N ALA A 407 -11.00 -2.04 -8.10
CA ALA A 407 -9.54 -1.90 -8.07
C ALA A 407 -9.05 -0.72 -8.90
#